data_AF-A0A7X6RNN9-F1
#
_entry.id   AF-A0A7X6RNN9-F1
#
_cell.length_a   1.000
_cell.length_b   1.000
_cell.length_c   1.000
_cell.angle_alpha   90.00
_cell.angle_beta   90.00
_cell.angle_gamma   90.00
#
_symmetry.space_group_name_H-M   'P 1'
#
loop_
_entity.id
_entity.type
_entity.pdbx_description
1 polymer ?
#
loop_
_entity_poly.entity_id
_entity_poly.type
_entity_poly.pdbx_seq_one_letter_code
_entity_poly.pdbx_strand_id
1 'polypeptide(L)'
;MGGMAATPPIPDYEDLSIRALDERVRPLPAERVRELIAYEESHSGRMEVLELLEDRLHSVEGRDEAHRGAGPEGRHDVAADAADARAVPRSPERPPGRDPS
;
A
#
# COMPACT_ATOMS: atom_id res chain seq x y z
N MET A 1 -6.58 5.08 -31.88
CA MET A 1 -6.85 3.79 -31.23
C MET A 1 -6.38 3.93 -29.80
N GLY A 2 -7.26 3.70 -28.81
CA GLY A 2 -6.94 3.89 -27.38
C GLY A 2 -8.13 4.30 -26.52
N GLY A 3 -9.34 3.83 -26.83
CA GLY A 3 -10.52 4.01 -25.98
C GLY A 3 -11.03 2.62 -25.62
N MET A 4 -10.52 2.02 -24.54
CA MET A 4 -10.97 0.68 -24.12
C MET A 4 -10.92 0.41 -22.63
N ALA A 5 -10.65 1.41 -21.79
CA ALA A 5 -10.87 1.31 -20.36
C ALA A 5 -11.89 2.38 -19.95
N ALA A 6 -13.16 2.17 -20.26
CA ALA A 6 -14.25 3.00 -19.74
C ALA A 6 -14.49 2.79 -18.23
N THR A 7 -13.66 1.97 -17.59
CA THR A 7 -13.76 1.57 -16.19
C THR A 7 -12.36 1.40 -15.63
N PRO A 8 -12.06 1.99 -14.47
CA PRO A 8 -10.75 1.85 -13.85
C PRO A 8 -10.48 0.37 -13.51
N PRO A 9 -9.24 -0.12 -13.63
CA PRO A 9 -8.89 -1.51 -13.32
C PRO A 9 -8.93 -1.82 -11.81
N ILE A 10 -9.22 -0.82 -10.96
CA ILE A 10 -9.47 -0.97 -9.53
C ILE A 10 -10.82 -0.34 -9.14
N PRO A 11 -11.53 -0.93 -8.16
CA PRO A 11 -12.81 -0.40 -7.70
C PRO A 11 -12.64 0.96 -7.02
N ASP A 12 -13.64 1.82 -7.20
CA ASP A 12 -13.78 3.15 -6.58
C ASP A 12 -12.61 4.11 -6.86
N TYR A 13 -11.82 3.87 -7.92
CA TYR A 13 -10.60 4.62 -8.23
C TYR A 13 -10.74 6.15 -8.19
N GLU A 14 -11.84 6.68 -8.75
CA GLU A 14 -12.11 8.12 -8.78
C GLU A 14 -12.38 8.72 -7.39
N ASP A 15 -12.84 7.90 -6.43
CA ASP A 15 -13.18 8.32 -5.06
C ASP A 15 -11.99 8.12 -4.09
N LEU A 16 -10.93 7.42 -4.52
CA LEU A 16 -9.77 7.16 -3.69
C LEU A 16 -8.94 8.43 -3.47
N SER A 17 -8.58 8.67 -2.21
CA SER A 17 -7.51 9.61 -1.87
C SER A 17 -6.15 9.10 -2.33
N ILE A 18 -5.19 10.01 -2.56
CA ILE A 18 -3.82 9.68 -2.97
C ILE A 18 -3.19 8.61 -2.05
N ARG A 19 -3.38 8.74 -0.73
CA ARG A 19 -2.87 7.78 0.25
C ARG A 19 -3.52 6.40 0.12
N ALA A 20 -4.83 6.33 -0.10
CA ALA A 20 -5.52 5.06 -0.29
C ALA A 20 -5.16 4.40 -1.64
N LEU A 21 -4.90 5.22 -2.66
CA LEU A 21 -4.42 4.75 -3.95
C LEU A 21 -3.03 4.11 -3.80
N ASP A 22 -2.10 4.78 -3.11
CA ASP A 22 -0.75 4.25 -2.82
C ASP A 22 -0.79 2.84 -2.21
N GLU A 23 -1.61 2.66 -1.16
CA GLU A 23 -1.76 1.37 -0.48
C GLU A 23 -2.30 0.28 -1.43
N ARG A 24 -3.17 0.65 -2.37
CA ARG A 24 -3.77 -0.27 -3.34
C ARG A 24 -2.88 -0.61 -4.52
N VAL A 25 -2.02 0.31 -4.97
CA VAL A 25 -1.09 0.05 -6.07
C VAL A 25 0.18 -0.67 -5.61
N ARG A 26 0.48 -0.62 -4.30
CA ARG A 26 1.61 -1.29 -3.67
C ARG A 26 1.67 -2.82 -3.87
N PRO A 27 0.58 -3.58 -3.93
CA PRO A 27 0.62 -5.01 -4.29
C PRO A 27 0.51 -5.28 -5.80
N LEU A 28 0.28 -4.27 -6.65
CA LEU A 28 0.02 -4.49 -8.08
C LEU A 28 1.31 -4.79 -8.88
N PRO A 29 1.21 -5.66 -9.90
CA PRO A 29 2.31 -5.90 -10.85
C PRO A 29 2.44 -4.75 -11.86
N ALA A 30 3.59 -4.64 -12.50
CA ALA A 30 3.93 -3.56 -13.44
C ALA A 30 2.89 -3.38 -14.55
N GLU A 31 2.36 -4.47 -15.13
CA GLU A 31 1.34 -4.40 -16.18
C GLU A 31 0.07 -3.67 -15.71
N ARG A 32 -0.39 -3.94 -14.47
CA ARG A 32 -1.58 -3.29 -13.91
C ARG A 32 -1.34 -1.83 -13.58
N VAL A 33 -0.12 -1.47 -13.17
CA VAL A 33 0.25 -0.07 -12.94
C VAL A 33 0.29 0.71 -14.26
N ARG A 34 0.81 0.12 -15.35
CA ARG A 34 0.78 0.73 -16.69
C ARG A 34 -0.64 0.96 -17.20
N GLU A 35 -1.57 0.02 -16.95
CA GLU A 35 -2.99 0.20 -17.27
C GLU A 35 -3.61 1.38 -16.51
N LEU A 36 -3.25 1.57 -15.24
CA LEU A 36 -3.72 2.70 -14.43
C LEU A 36 -3.21 4.04 -14.94
N ILE A 37 -1.94 4.12 -15.36
CA ILE A 37 -1.36 5.33 -15.95
C ILE A 37 -2.12 5.72 -17.21
N ALA A 38 -2.31 4.76 -18.14
CA ALA A 38 -3.04 5.01 -19.38
C ALA A 38 -4.50 5.42 -19.14
N TYR A 39 -5.14 4.86 -18.11
CA TYR A 39 -6.48 5.25 -17.70
C TYR A 39 -6.51 6.68 -17.14
N GLU A 40 -5.62 7.03 -16.22
CA GLU A 40 -5.54 8.35 -15.59
C GLU A 40 -5.26 9.44 -16.64
N GLU A 41 -4.30 9.24 -17.54
CA GLU A 41 -4.00 10.19 -18.62
C GLU A 41 -5.20 10.47 -19.53
N SER A 42 -6.07 9.48 -19.74
CA SER A 42 -7.24 9.61 -20.61
C SER A 42 -8.50 10.15 -19.90
N HIS A 43 -8.56 10.14 -18.57
CA HIS A 43 -9.79 10.48 -17.82
C HIS A 43 -9.65 11.76 -16.99
N SER A 44 -8.81 11.72 -15.95
CA SER A 44 -8.68 12.80 -14.96
C SER A 44 -7.40 13.61 -15.12
N GLY A 45 -6.31 12.99 -15.59
CA GLY A 45 -5.04 13.65 -15.87
C GLY A 45 -4.42 14.33 -14.66
N ARG A 46 -4.63 13.81 -13.44
CA ARG A 46 -4.08 14.43 -12.22
C ARG A 46 -2.58 14.15 -12.13
N MET A 47 -1.78 15.20 -12.24
CA MET A 47 -0.30 15.08 -12.20
C MET A 47 0.19 14.34 -10.95
N GLU A 48 -0.33 14.68 -9.76
CA GLU A 48 0.10 14.02 -8.50
C GLU A 48 -0.15 12.51 -8.50
N VAL A 49 -1.21 12.04 -9.19
CA VAL A 49 -1.53 10.62 -9.29
C VAL A 49 -0.66 9.93 -10.32
N LEU A 50 -0.43 10.57 -11.47
CA LEU A 50 0.48 10.08 -12.49
C LEU A 50 1.90 9.90 -11.94
N GLU A 51 2.45 10.92 -11.26
CA GLU A 51 3.77 10.85 -10.63
C GLU A 51 3.88 9.68 -9.65
N LEU A 52 2.85 9.46 -8.83
CA LEU A 52 2.80 8.34 -7.90
C LEU A 52 2.77 6.97 -8.61
N LEU A 53 1.98 6.84 -9.68
CA LEU A 53 1.89 5.61 -10.46
C LEU A 53 3.19 5.32 -11.21
N GLU A 54 3.86 6.35 -11.73
CA GLU A 54 5.15 6.25 -12.40
C GLU A 54 6.28 5.82 -11.44
N ASP A 55 6.38 6.44 -10.27
CA ASP A 55 7.34 6.04 -9.23
C ASP A 55 7.12 4.58 -8.82
N ARG A 56 5.85 4.21 -8.66
CA ARG A 56 5.47 2.82 -8.33
C ARG A 56 5.89 1.85 -9.44
N LEU A 57 5.67 2.19 -10.70
CA LEU A 57 6.06 1.37 -11.85
C LEU A 57 7.57 1.13 -11.83
N HIS A 58 8.37 2.18 -11.68
CA HIS A 58 9.82 2.09 -11.61
C HIS A 58 10.29 1.22 -10.43
N SER A 59 9.65 1.34 -9.27
CA SER A 59 9.95 0.53 -8.08
C SER A 59 9.66 -0.98 -8.29
N VAL A 60 8.59 -1.31 -9.02
CA VAL A 60 8.24 -2.71 -9.35
C VAL A 60 9.22 -3.27 -10.39
N GLU A 61 9.49 -2.53 -11.46
CA GLU A 61 10.40 -2.96 -12.52
C GLU A 61 11.83 -3.16 -12.01
N GLY A 62 12.32 -2.24 -11.17
CA GLY A 62 13.63 -2.38 -10.53
C GLY A 62 13.72 -3.58 -9.58
N ARG A 63 12.61 -3.94 -8.90
CA ARG A 63 12.55 -5.15 -8.07
C ARG A 63 12.50 -6.42 -8.91
N ASP A 64 11.79 -6.41 -10.04
CA ASP A 64 11.73 -7.53 -10.98
C ASP A 64 13.11 -7.80 -11.60
N GLU A 65 13.85 -6.74 -11.96
CA GLU A 65 15.23 -6.84 -12.44
C GLU A 65 16.18 -7.38 -11.35
N ALA A 66 16.05 -6.87 -10.11
CA ALA A 66 16.80 -7.39 -8.96
C ALA A 66 16.49 -8.85 -8.67
N HIS A 67 15.23 -9.29 -8.79
CA HIS A 67 14.84 -10.69 -8.62
C HIS A 67 15.38 -11.59 -9.74
N ARG A 68 15.49 -11.06 -10.97
CA ARG A 68 16.03 -11.79 -12.13
C ARG A 68 17.55 -11.89 -12.12
N GLY A 69 18.24 -10.95 -11.48
CA GLY A 69 19.70 -10.87 -11.41
C GLY A 69 20.35 -11.26 -10.08
N ALA A 70 19.61 -11.30 -8.97
CA ALA A 70 20.18 -11.53 -7.64
C ALA A 70 19.76 -12.88 -7.03
N GLY A 71 20.77 -13.72 -6.79
CA GLY A 71 20.74 -14.67 -5.67
C GLY A 71 20.50 -13.94 -4.33
N PRO A 72 20.25 -14.67 -3.24
CA PRO A 72 19.54 -14.18 -2.04
C PRO A 72 20.36 -13.19 -1.19
N GLU A 73 20.54 -11.95 -1.66
CA GLU A 73 21.28 -10.91 -0.95
C GLU A 73 20.53 -9.58 -1.06
N GLY A 74 19.33 -9.56 -0.49
CA GLY A 74 18.55 -8.34 -0.27
C GLY A 74 18.12 -8.30 1.19
N ARG A 75 19.10 -8.17 2.09
CA ARG A 75 18.87 -7.95 3.51
C ARG A 75 17.92 -6.77 3.66
N HIS A 76 16.68 -7.06 4.03
CA HIS A 76 15.76 -6.06 4.51
C HIS A 76 16.35 -5.54 5.82
N ASP A 77 17.05 -4.41 5.77
CA ASP A 77 17.23 -3.55 6.93
C ASP A 77 15.86 -2.99 7.31
N VAL A 78 15.04 -3.85 7.92
CA VAL A 78 13.92 -3.41 8.75
C VAL A 78 14.59 -2.80 9.97
N ALA A 79 14.71 -1.47 9.95
CA ALA A 79 14.79 -0.69 11.16
C ALA A 79 13.57 -1.09 12.01
N ALA A 80 13.80 -2.00 12.96
CA ALA A 80 12.88 -2.31 14.02
C ALA A 80 12.82 -1.08 14.93
N ASP A 81 11.94 -0.14 14.60
CA ASP A 81 11.45 0.84 15.56
C ASP A 81 10.62 0.07 16.59
N ALA A 82 11.32 -0.46 17.59
CA ALA A 82 10.74 -1.06 18.76
C ALA A 82 10.40 0.07 19.74
N ALA A 83 9.11 0.41 19.84
CA ALA A 83 8.34 0.49 21.09
C ALA A 83 7.21 1.53 21.00
N ASP A 84 6.08 1.16 20.39
CA ASP A 84 4.81 1.78 20.78
C ASP A 84 4.28 1.06 22.02
N ALA A 85 4.27 1.79 23.12
CA ALA A 85 3.89 1.34 24.45
C ALA A 85 2.41 0.96 24.48
N ARG A 86 2.16 -0.35 24.47
CA ARG A 86 0.85 -0.95 24.75
C ARG A 86 0.46 -0.71 26.21
N ALA A 87 -0.23 0.39 26.49
CA ALA A 87 -0.89 0.62 27.77
C ALA A 87 -2.42 0.60 27.60
N VAL A 88 -2.96 -0.61 27.55
CA VAL A 88 -4.39 -0.87 27.82
C VAL A 88 -4.48 -1.63 29.15
N PRO A 89 -4.83 -0.99 30.28
CA PRO A 89 -5.28 -1.74 31.44
C PRO A 89 -6.77 -2.03 31.27
N ARG A 90 -7.05 -3.22 30.72
CA ARG A 90 -8.35 -3.90 30.83
C ARG A 90 -8.56 -4.26 32.30
N SER A 91 -9.55 -3.64 32.93
CA SER A 91 -10.12 -4.09 34.21
C SER A 91 -10.52 -5.56 34.15
N PRO A 92 -10.39 -6.28 35.27
CA PRO A 92 -11.34 -7.33 35.60
C PRO A 92 -12.04 -7.04 36.93
N GLU A 93 -13.37 -7.07 36.87
CA GLU A 93 -14.29 -6.97 37.99
C GLU A 93 -14.26 -8.23 38.90
N ARG A 94 -14.07 -8.03 40.22
CA ARG A 94 -14.71 -8.64 41.45
C ARG A 94 -14.81 -10.19 41.64
N PRO A 95 -15.23 -10.70 42.84
CA PRO A 95 -14.69 -10.63 44.22
C PRO A 95 -14.49 -12.09 44.82
N PRO A 96 -14.07 -12.34 46.08
CA PRO A 96 -14.99 -12.39 47.24
C PRO A 96 -14.34 -11.94 48.57
N GLY A 97 -15.18 -11.69 49.57
CA GLY A 97 -14.78 -11.09 50.84
C GLY A 97 -14.07 -12.01 51.84
N ARG A 98 -13.40 -11.36 52.79
CA ARG A 98 -13.27 -11.81 54.19
C ARG A 98 -12.83 -10.62 55.06
N ASP A 99 -13.80 -10.04 55.75
CA ASP A 99 -13.65 -9.46 57.11
C ASP A 99 -13.33 -10.64 58.08
N PRO A 100 -12.82 -10.52 59.35
CA PRO A 100 -12.56 -9.40 60.29
C PRO A 100 -11.06 -9.40 60.77
N SER A 101 -10.52 -8.71 61.79
CA SER A 101 -10.97 -8.11 63.06
C SER A 101 -10.05 -6.94 63.47
#